data_AF-A0A962PHL4-F1
#
_entry.id   AF-A0A962PHL4-F1
#
_cell.length_a   1.000
_cell.length_b   1.000
_cell.length_c   1.000
_cell.angle_alpha   90.00
_cell.angle_beta   90.00
_cell.angle_gamma   90.00
#
_symmetry.space_group_name_H-M   'P 1'
#
loop_
_entity.id
_entity.type
_entity.pdbx_description
1 polymer ?
#
loop_
_entity_poly.entity_id
_entity_poly.type
_entity_poly.pdbx_seq_one_letter_code
_entity_poly.pdbx_strand_id
1 'polypeptide(L)'
;MKEDWTETNESSLLLGGKPFNAQVASDDEILVAMKLLPSGLAERTGIFTDWRYNPTPPASEHEFAAYERYNNSRETKNTESLREAIRLYIQAAEAYVAQGLEKPAANMYSLAAQGFMEIADNPLIDGRPASEHAVAYFDRAITLHDKQGHEDFSYRDRDKRYNAVAETVLFYRRALGKGVVPDGLALEGAVRFYERLGPESEALAYSSQRMQGVIDPQALRVEQKEIGFSDDQPLGTDNVGPCVALMVYSLMPGADVHEHSVTAVAHIDFETDVSSIRTIFETLPPGKKQVRLLGARFEQDPVSQKNLCKVVRALNQYDVDIISADIHQGNDGPSSFVVSPRDFSIREAVAGAGNKTPYASCAYSLITEDALYPLRVAFDTRTGTADRMPLFLDAYMVQKINEHYAGKDTAELYEAIRDDGLYDIGLSLFYIQELLNEYQAAWDAVRTYARFRLPDNLYSRLDKFPVYLGDNAEHYNLALIDNAAEIYEAMPADAEFDFQVVEREAAKLAFDDLSGHKLDV
;
A
#
# COMPACT_ATOMS: atom_id res chain seq x y z
N MET A 1 34.11 -0.16 -4.59
CA MET A 1 34.67 0.83 -5.54
C MET A 1 33.49 1.62 -6.09
N LYS A 2 33.42 2.95 -5.85
CA LYS A 2 32.46 3.82 -6.55
C LYS A 2 33.08 4.12 -7.91
N GLU A 3 32.64 3.42 -8.95
CA GLU A 3 32.97 3.84 -10.31
C GLU A 3 32.23 5.14 -10.60
N ASP A 4 33.01 6.16 -10.95
CA ASP A 4 32.55 7.49 -11.34
C ASP A 4 32.16 7.43 -12.82
N TRP A 5 30.87 7.26 -13.09
CA TRP A 5 30.30 7.08 -14.43
C TRP A 5 29.88 8.43 -15.08
N THR A 6 30.66 9.49 -14.85
CA THR A 6 30.32 10.85 -15.31
C THR A 6 30.69 11.18 -16.76
N GLU A 7 31.11 10.21 -17.59
CA GLU A 7 31.65 10.49 -18.94
C GLU A 7 30.98 9.77 -20.14
N THR A 8 29.64 9.64 -20.16
CA THR A 8 28.93 9.42 -21.43
C THR A 8 27.90 10.53 -21.67
N ASN A 9 28.28 11.56 -22.44
CA ASN A 9 27.46 12.71 -22.78
C ASN A 9 26.32 12.41 -23.80
N GLU A 10 26.24 11.19 -24.33
CA GLU A 10 25.14 10.78 -25.20
C GLU A 10 24.17 9.90 -24.42
N SER A 11 22.98 10.45 -24.15
CA SER A 11 21.89 9.70 -23.54
C SER A 11 21.47 8.55 -24.46
N SER A 12 21.50 7.32 -23.95
CA SER A 12 20.92 6.14 -24.62
C SER A 12 19.42 6.00 -24.39
N LEU A 13 18.80 6.90 -23.61
CA LEU A 13 17.36 6.94 -23.40
C LEU A 13 16.64 7.45 -24.65
N LEU A 14 15.68 6.66 -25.11
CA LEU A 14 14.76 7.02 -26.17
C LEU A 14 13.34 7.19 -25.63
N LEU A 15 12.58 8.12 -26.20
CA LEU A 15 11.14 8.28 -26.00
C LEU A 15 10.43 8.04 -27.33
N GLY A 16 9.71 6.94 -27.45
CA GLY A 16 9.08 6.53 -28.71
C GLY A 16 10.10 6.44 -29.85
N GLY A 17 11.29 5.92 -29.57
CA GLY A 17 12.39 5.79 -30.52
C GLY A 17 13.21 7.07 -30.79
N LYS A 18 12.93 8.18 -30.10
CA LYS A 18 13.68 9.45 -30.27
C LYS A 18 14.62 9.71 -29.09
N PRO A 19 15.90 10.09 -29.33
CA PRO A 19 16.82 10.43 -28.25
C PRO A 19 16.26 11.52 -27.32
N PHE A 20 16.42 11.31 -26.02
CA PHE A 20 16.00 12.25 -24.99
C PHE A 20 17.01 12.27 -23.85
N ASN A 21 17.40 13.46 -23.40
CA ASN A 21 18.34 13.62 -22.29
C ASN A 21 17.61 14.18 -21.06
N ALA A 22 17.14 13.28 -20.21
CA ALA A 22 16.41 13.61 -18.99
C ALA A 22 17.30 14.27 -17.92
N GLN A 23 18.63 14.18 -18.02
CA GLN A 23 19.55 14.79 -17.05
C GLN A 23 19.61 16.31 -17.19
N VAL A 24 19.40 16.83 -18.41
CA VAL A 24 19.41 18.28 -18.67
C VAL A 24 18.01 18.85 -18.86
N ALA A 25 17.00 18.00 -19.06
CA ALA A 25 15.60 18.42 -19.15
C ALA A 25 15.05 18.86 -17.79
N SER A 26 14.30 19.96 -17.82
CA SER A 26 13.45 20.38 -16.70
C SER A 26 12.32 19.37 -16.43
N ASP A 27 11.75 19.42 -15.22
CA ASP A 27 10.60 18.56 -14.85
C ASP A 27 9.41 18.75 -15.82
N ASP A 28 9.19 19.98 -16.28
CA ASP A 28 8.11 20.30 -17.23
C ASP A 28 8.38 19.72 -18.63
N GLU A 29 9.65 19.74 -19.09
CA GLU A 29 10.02 19.14 -20.37
C GLU A 29 9.90 17.61 -20.33
N ILE A 30 10.31 16.98 -19.23
CA ILE A 30 10.09 15.55 -19.00
C ILE A 30 8.59 15.25 -19.06
N LEU A 31 7.78 16.03 -18.36
CA LEU A 31 6.35 15.80 -18.31
C LEU A 31 5.68 15.94 -19.67
N VAL A 32 5.98 17.01 -20.40
CA VAL A 32 5.46 17.24 -21.76
C VAL A 32 5.86 16.08 -22.68
N ALA A 33 7.11 15.62 -22.60
CA ALA A 33 7.59 14.51 -23.42
C ALA A 33 6.87 13.19 -23.08
N MET A 34 6.63 12.90 -21.79
CA MET A 34 5.88 11.70 -21.38
C MET A 34 4.42 11.72 -21.84
N LYS A 35 3.75 12.88 -21.75
CA LYS A 35 2.34 13.04 -22.22
C LYS A 35 2.16 12.87 -23.73
N LEU A 36 3.23 12.97 -24.52
CA LEU A 36 3.20 12.76 -25.96
C LEU A 36 3.35 11.29 -26.38
N LEU A 37 3.74 10.42 -25.45
CA LEU A 37 3.80 8.99 -25.71
C LEU A 37 2.39 8.40 -25.83
N PRO A 38 2.20 7.35 -26.64
CA PRO A 38 0.91 6.67 -26.71
C PRO A 38 0.57 6.04 -25.35
N SER A 39 -0.73 5.89 -25.09
CA SER A 39 -1.22 5.05 -23.98
C SER A 39 -0.82 3.59 -24.24
N GLY A 40 -0.44 2.88 -23.18
CA GLY A 40 -0.12 1.47 -23.25
C GLY A 40 -1.34 0.57 -23.14
N LEU A 41 -2.45 1.06 -22.57
CA LEU A 41 -3.67 0.30 -22.31
C LEU A 41 -4.56 0.23 -23.56
N ALA A 42 -4.72 -0.97 -24.11
CA ALA A 42 -5.54 -1.21 -25.31
C ALA A 42 -7.06 -1.13 -25.03
N GLU A 43 -7.49 -1.53 -23.85
CA GLU A 43 -8.89 -1.53 -23.42
C GLU A 43 -8.99 -0.89 -22.02
N ARG A 44 -9.66 0.27 -21.94
CA ARG A 44 -10.04 0.86 -20.65
C ARG A 44 -11.39 0.27 -20.24
N THR A 45 -11.45 -0.25 -19.02
CA THR A 45 -12.69 -0.85 -18.51
C THR A 45 -13.75 0.20 -18.16
N GLY A 46 -13.36 1.48 -18.09
CA GLY A 46 -14.29 2.61 -17.98
C GLY A 46 -15.15 2.54 -16.71
N ILE A 47 -14.65 1.88 -15.65
CA ILE A 47 -15.39 1.64 -14.40
C ILE A 47 -15.76 2.96 -13.69
N PHE A 48 -15.18 4.10 -14.09
CA PHE A 48 -15.56 5.42 -13.57
C PHE A 48 -16.80 6.00 -14.28
N THR A 49 -17.94 5.94 -13.58
CA THR A 49 -19.21 6.51 -14.03
C THR A 49 -19.18 8.03 -14.10
N ASP A 50 -19.68 8.60 -15.21
CA ASP A 50 -19.90 10.03 -15.47
C ASP A 50 -20.52 10.78 -14.27
N TRP A 51 -19.84 11.84 -13.81
CA TRP A 51 -20.03 12.53 -12.52
C TRP A 51 -21.07 13.66 -12.52
N ARG A 52 -22.05 13.66 -13.43
CA ARG A 52 -23.03 14.78 -13.49
C ARG A 52 -24.20 14.53 -12.56
N TYR A 53 -24.01 14.86 -11.29
CA TYR A 53 -25.10 14.96 -10.33
C TYR A 53 -25.97 16.19 -10.63
N ASN A 54 -27.23 15.96 -10.99
CA ASN A 54 -28.26 16.99 -11.08
C ASN A 54 -29.25 16.79 -9.92
N PRO A 55 -29.28 17.67 -8.91
CA PRO A 55 -30.20 17.53 -7.78
C PRO A 55 -31.66 17.66 -8.25
N THR A 56 -32.55 16.86 -7.66
CA THR A 56 -33.99 16.84 -7.96
C THR A 56 -34.78 17.49 -6.82
N PRO A 57 -35.64 18.49 -7.06
CA PRO A 57 -36.55 19.02 -6.03
C PRO A 57 -37.58 17.95 -5.63
N PRO A 58 -37.96 17.80 -4.34
CA PRO A 58 -37.71 18.69 -3.19
C PRO A 58 -36.48 18.34 -2.33
N ALA A 59 -35.80 17.22 -2.60
CA ALA A 59 -34.65 16.80 -1.80
C ALA A 59 -33.45 17.77 -1.90
N SER A 60 -33.38 18.54 -2.99
CA SER A 60 -32.44 19.65 -3.18
C SER A 60 -32.56 20.77 -2.13
N GLU A 61 -33.75 21.00 -1.54
CA GLU A 61 -33.93 22.06 -0.54
C GLU A 61 -33.26 21.70 0.79
N HIS A 62 -33.43 20.46 1.24
CA HIS A 62 -32.78 19.95 2.44
C HIS A 62 -31.26 19.80 2.24
N GLU A 63 -30.82 19.31 1.08
CA GLU A 63 -29.41 19.19 0.73
C GLU A 63 -28.71 20.56 0.71
N PHE A 64 -29.30 21.57 0.05
CA PHE A 64 -28.73 22.91 0.00
C PHE A 64 -28.66 23.56 1.39
N ALA A 65 -29.74 23.46 2.18
CA ALA A 65 -29.76 23.97 3.54
C ALA A 65 -28.72 23.27 4.43
N ALA A 66 -28.55 21.94 4.28
CA ALA A 66 -27.52 21.20 5.00
C ALA A 66 -26.11 21.68 4.65
N TYR A 67 -25.85 21.89 3.36
CA TYR A 67 -24.57 22.40 2.86
C TYR A 67 -24.24 23.79 3.42
N GLU A 68 -25.18 24.73 3.41
CA GLU A 68 -24.98 26.07 3.98
C GLU A 68 -24.68 26.01 5.48
N ARG A 69 -25.39 25.16 6.23
CA ARG A 69 -25.17 24.97 7.67
C ARG A 69 -23.81 24.34 7.97
N TYR A 70 -23.40 23.37 7.17
CA TYR A 70 -22.10 22.71 7.29
C TYR A 70 -20.94 23.66 6.98
N ASN A 71 -21.03 24.46 5.91
CA ASN A 71 -20.02 25.49 5.63
C ASN A 71 -19.93 26.53 6.74
N ASN A 72 -21.07 26.99 7.25
CA ASN A 72 -21.10 27.90 8.39
C ASN A 72 -20.44 27.28 9.63
N SER A 73 -20.66 26.00 9.93
CA SER A 73 -20.01 25.34 11.06
C SER A 73 -18.49 25.30 10.89
N ARG A 74 -17.96 25.05 9.68
CA ARG A 74 -16.51 25.05 9.42
C ARG A 74 -15.90 26.44 9.56
N GLU A 75 -16.58 27.47 9.07
CA GLU A 75 -16.12 28.86 9.16
C GLU A 75 -16.15 29.40 10.60
N THR A 76 -17.21 29.09 11.34
CA THR A 76 -17.45 29.67 12.67
C THR A 76 -17.07 28.75 13.82
N LYS A 77 -16.70 27.50 13.54
CA LYS A 77 -16.53 26.41 14.53
C LYS A 77 -17.77 26.19 15.41
N ASN A 78 -18.97 26.45 14.86
CA ASN A 78 -20.23 26.34 15.60
C ASN A 78 -20.79 24.90 15.53
N THR A 79 -20.71 24.18 16.65
CA THR A 79 -21.21 22.81 16.79
C THR A 79 -22.73 22.68 16.58
N GLU A 80 -23.52 23.71 16.90
CA GLU A 80 -24.97 23.68 16.69
C GLU A 80 -25.33 23.75 15.20
N SER A 81 -24.59 24.57 14.44
CA SER A 81 -24.71 24.60 12.97
C SER A 81 -24.39 23.23 12.36
N LEU A 82 -23.38 22.53 12.90
CA LEU A 82 -23.01 21.19 12.46
C LEU A 82 -24.12 20.17 12.75
N ARG A 83 -24.70 20.19 13.97
CA ARG A 83 -25.82 19.31 14.35
C ARG A 83 -27.04 19.53 13.45
N GLU A 84 -27.35 20.79 13.15
CA GLU A 84 -28.44 21.11 12.23
C GLU A 84 -28.15 20.65 10.80
N ALA A 85 -26.91 20.77 10.33
CA ALA A 85 -26.50 20.24 9.03
C ALA A 85 -26.68 18.72 8.95
N ILE A 86 -26.24 17.98 9.98
CA ILE A 86 -26.42 16.52 10.08
C ILE A 86 -27.89 16.15 9.98
N ARG A 87 -28.76 16.83 10.75
CA ARG A 87 -30.21 16.61 10.73
C ARG A 87 -30.79 16.81 9.34
N LEU A 88 -30.38 17.87 8.65
CA LEU A 88 -30.85 18.20 7.30
C LEU A 88 -30.33 17.20 6.25
N TYR A 89 -29.09 16.72 6.36
CA TYR A 89 -28.58 15.64 5.51
C TYR A 89 -29.38 14.35 5.67
N ILE A 90 -29.73 13.96 6.91
CA ILE A 90 -30.58 12.78 7.16
C ILE A 90 -31.96 12.95 6.50
N GLN A 91 -32.58 14.12 6.63
CA GLN A 91 -33.86 14.41 5.99
C GLN A 91 -33.79 14.38 4.47
N ALA A 92 -32.71 14.91 3.89
CA ALA A 92 -32.46 14.82 2.45
C ALA A 92 -32.31 13.35 2.01
N ALA A 93 -31.53 12.56 2.76
CA ALA A 93 -31.33 11.13 2.48
C ALA A 93 -32.65 10.36 2.47
N GLU A 94 -33.49 10.55 3.49
CA GLU A 94 -34.81 9.90 3.60
C GLU A 94 -35.75 10.32 2.47
N ALA A 95 -35.73 11.60 2.08
CA ALA A 95 -36.49 12.10 0.94
C ALA A 95 -36.02 11.48 -0.39
N TYR A 96 -34.72 11.25 -0.56
CA TYR A 96 -34.15 10.58 -1.73
C TYR A 96 -34.52 9.09 -1.77
N VAL A 97 -34.44 8.38 -0.63
CA VAL A 97 -34.89 6.97 -0.53
C VAL A 97 -36.37 6.84 -0.91
N ALA A 98 -37.23 7.74 -0.42
CA ALA A 98 -38.66 7.73 -0.73
C ALA A 98 -38.96 7.92 -2.22
N GLN A 99 -38.05 8.56 -2.96
CA GLN A 99 -38.14 8.78 -4.41
C GLN A 99 -37.47 7.67 -5.23
N GLY A 100 -36.87 6.66 -4.59
CA GLY A 100 -36.09 5.61 -5.27
C GLY A 100 -34.74 6.11 -5.81
N LEU A 101 -34.26 7.27 -5.31
CA LEU A 101 -33.00 7.87 -5.72
C LEU A 101 -31.87 7.41 -4.78
N GLU A 102 -31.37 6.19 -4.99
CA GLU A 102 -30.42 5.55 -4.07
C GLU A 102 -29.04 6.24 -4.02
N LYS A 103 -28.49 6.71 -5.15
CA LYS A 103 -27.18 7.41 -5.19
C LYS A 103 -27.15 8.67 -4.31
N PRO A 104 -28.06 9.65 -4.48
CA PRO A 104 -28.04 10.83 -3.62
C PRO A 104 -28.40 10.50 -2.18
N ALA A 105 -29.27 9.52 -1.92
CA ALA A 105 -29.52 9.06 -0.56
C ALA A 105 -28.23 8.56 0.12
N ALA A 106 -27.43 7.77 -0.58
CA ALA A 106 -26.15 7.27 -0.08
C ALA A 106 -25.18 8.41 0.25
N ASN A 107 -25.02 9.37 -0.67
CA ASN A 107 -24.18 10.55 -0.46
C ASN A 107 -24.62 11.37 0.78
N MET A 108 -25.92 11.57 0.95
CA MET A 108 -26.45 12.33 2.09
C MET A 108 -26.23 11.58 3.42
N TYR A 109 -26.38 10.25 3.44
CA TYR A 109 -26.04 9.45 4.63
C TYR A 109 -24.53 9.50 4.94
N SER A 110 -23.66 9.44 3.93
CA SER A 110 -22.21 9.59 4.10
C SER A 110 -21.85 10.96 4.71
N LEU A 111 -22.42 12.05 4.19
CA LEU A 111 -22.19 13.40 4.72
C LEU A 111 -22.71 13.57 6.17
N ALA A 112 -23.87 13.01 6.49
CA ALA A 112 -24.38 13.01 7.86
C ALA A 112 -23.44 12.26 8.81
N ALA A 113 -22.94 11.08 8.38
CA ALA A 113 -22.02 10.27 9.16
C ALA A 113 -20.68 10.98 9.40
N GLN A 114 -20.11 11.62 8.37
CA GLN A 114 -18.92 12.46 8.50
C GLN A 114 -19.14 13.62 9.47
N GLY A 115 -20.30 14.27 9.41
CA GLY A 115 -20.65 15.33 10.35
C GLY A 115 -20.65 14.86 11.81
N PHE A 116 -21.13 13.64 12.11
CA PHE A 116 -21.04 13.08 13.46
C PHE A 116 -19.59 12.87 13.92
N MET A 117 -18.70 12.46 13.01
CA MET A 117 -17.26 12.29 13.30
C MET A 117 -16.55 13.62 13.56
N GLU A 118 -17.07 14.74 13.05
CA GLU A 118 -16.53 16.08 13.31
C GLU A 118 -16.96 16.69 14.65
N ILE A 119 -17.90 16.07 15.36
CA ILE A 119 -18.31 16.56 16.67
C ILE A 119 -17.22 16.24 17.70
N ALA A 120 -16.50 17.28 18.13
CA ALA A 120 -15.46 17.18 19.13
C ALA A 120 -15.91 16.45 20.41
N ASP A 121 -15.00 15.72 21.02
CA ASP A 121 -15.16 14.94 22.26
C ASP A 121 -16.15 13.77 22.19
N ASN A 122 -16.66 13.44 21.01
CA ASN A 122 -17.57 12.31 20.77
C ASN A 122 -18.71 12.22 21.82
N PRO A 123 -19.56 13.25 21.93
CA PRO A 123 -20.54 13.36 23.01
C PRO A 123 -21.68 12.35 22.87
N LEU A 124 -22.41 12.12 23.95
CA LEU A 124 -23.66 11.36 23.90
C LEU A 124 -24.76 12.17 23.20
N ILE A 125 -25.36 11.58 22.17
CA ILE A 125 -26.53 12.05 21.43
C ILE A 125 -27.57 10.94 21.55
N ASP A 126 -28.73 11.25 22.11
CA ASP A 126 -29.80 10.27 22.38
C ASP A 126 -29.32 9.02 23.14
N GLY A 127 -28.40 9.23 24.09
CA GLY A 127 -27.86 8.18 24.96
C GLY A 127 -26.75 7.31 24.33
N ARG A 128 -26.26 7.64 23.13
CA ARG A 128 -25.19 6.93 22.43
C ARG A 128 -24.11 7.89 21.96
N PRO A 129 -22.82 7.49 21.89
CA PRO A 129 -21.77 8.38 21.39
C PRO A 129 -22.04 8.79 19.93
N ALA A 130 -21.63 10.00 19.55
CA ALA A 130 -21.77 10.52 18.18
C ALA A 130 -21.17 9.55 17.14
N SER A 131 -20.04 8.91 17.44
CA SER A 131 -19.41 7.91 16.60
C SER A 131 -20.30 6.69 16.33
N GLU A 132 -21.14 6.26 17.28
CA GLU A 132 -22.08 5.16 17.06
C GLU A 132 -23.18 5.54 16.05
N HIS A 133 -23.63 6.80 16.07
CA HIS A 133 -24.53 7.32 15.03
C HIS A 133 -23.84 7.35 13.68
N ALA A 134 -22.58 7.79 13.61
CA ALA A 134 -21.79 7.77 12.38
C ALA A 134 -21.71 6.36 11.78
N VAL A 135 -21.43 5.33 12.59
CA VAL A 135 -21.42 3.93 12.14
C VAL A 135 -22.74 3.55 11.47
N ALA A 136 -23.88 3.85 12.11
CA ALA A 136 -25.20 3.49 11.58
C ALA A 136 -25.52 4.17 10.24
N TYR A 137 -25.06 5.40 10.03
CA TYR A 137 -25.28 6.12 8.77
C TYR A 137 -24.29 5.70 7.67
N PHE A 138 -23.04 5.39 8.00
CA PHE A 138 -22.13 4.76 7.04
C PHE A 138 -22.65 3.37 6.61
N ASP A 139 -23.19 2.56 7.52
CA ASP A 139 -23.80 1.27 7.17
C ASP A 139 -24.92 1.42 6.11
N ARG A 140 -25.73 2.49 6.23
CA ARG A 140 -26.77 2.81 5.23
C ARG A 140 -26.18 3.28 3.90
N ALA A 141 -25.18 4.18 3.94
CA ALA A 141 -24.52 4.69 2.74
C ALA A 141 -23.86 3.57 1.94
N ILE A 142 -23.06 2.72 2.60
CA ILE A 142 -22.37 1.58 2.00
C ILE A 142 -23.39 0.61 1.38
N THR A 143 -24.46 0.28 2.09
CA THR A 143 -25.52 -0.61 1.56
C THR A 143 -26.13 -0.08 0.27
N LEU A 144 -26.36 1.24 0.19
CA LEU A 144 -26.92 1.87 -1.01
C LEU A 144 -25.88 1.96 -2.15
N HIS A 145 -24.61 2.24 -1.85
CA HIS A 145 -23.54 2.25 -2.85
C HIS A 145 -23.29 0.84 -3.44
N ASP A 146 -23.20 -0.19 -2.59
CA ASP A 146 -23.01 -1.58 -3.00
C ASP A 146 -24.13 -2.06 -3.94
N LYS A 147 -25.39 -1.74 -3.64
CA LYS A 147 -26.55 -2.09 -4.50
C LYS A 147 -26.45 -1.54 -5.93
N GLN A 148 -25.75 -0.43 -6.09
CA GLN A 148 -25.59 0.26 -7.36
C GLN A 148 -24.30 -0.13 -8.09
N GLY A 149 -23.47 -1.01 -7.50
CA GLY A 149 -22.14 -1.33 -8.03
C GLY A 149 -21.16 -0.16 -7.94
N HIS A 150 -21.41 0.81 -7.06
CA HIS A 150 -20.55 1.98 -6.84
C HIS A 150 -19.47 1.66 -5.79
N GLU A 151 -18.56 0.74 -6.13
CA GLU A 151 -17.55 0.22 -5.21
C GLU A 151 -16.59 1.31 -4.70
N ASP A 152 -16.37 2.37 -5.50
CA ASP A 152 -15.53 3.52 -5.18
C ASP A 152 -16.04 4.39 -4.02
N PHE A 153 -17.34 4.69 -4.04
CA PHE A 153 -17.99 5.40 -2.94
C PHE A 153 -18.07 4.51 -1.69
N SER A 154 -18.38 3.22 -1.88
CA SER A 154 -18.44 2.27 -0.78
C SER A 154 -17.11 2.16 -0.03
N TYR A 155 -15.97 2.21 -0.74
CA TYR A 155 -14.65 2.16 -0.14
C TYR A 155 -14.38 3.34 0.79
N ARG A 156 -14.65 4.57 0.35
CA ARG A 156 -14.44 5.78 1.16
C ARG A 156 -15.29 5.74 2.43
N ASP A 157 -16.54 5.31 2.29
CA ASP A 157 -17.44 5.16 3.43
C ASP A 157 -17.00 4.02 4.36
N ARG A 158 -16.44 2.91 3.85
CA ARG A 158 -15.88 1.82 4.66
C ARG A 158 -14.67 2.30 5.49
N ASP A 159 -13.78 3.11 4.94
CA ASP A 159 -12.66 3.69 5.69
C ASP A 159 -13.17 4.61 6.82
N LYS A 160 -14.13 5.49 6.52
CA LYS A 160 -14.70 6.38 7.55
C LYS A 160 -15.56 5.63 8.57
N ARG A 161 -16.23 4.54 8.16
CA ARG A 161 -16.91 3.62 9.08
C ARG A 161 -15.91 2.96 10.02
N TYR A 162 -14.77 2.51 9.53
CA TYR A 162 -13.72 1.92 10.35
C TYR A 162 -13.31 2.88 11.48
N ASN A 163 -13.03 4.14 11.13
CA ASN A 163 -12.71 5.19 12.12
C ASN A 163 -13.84 5.40 13.14
N ALA A 164 -15.09 5.40 12.70
CA ALA A 164 -16.24 5.54 13.59
C ALA A 164 -16.39 4.35 14.55
N VAL A 165 -16.12 3.12 14.10
CA VAL A 165 -16.11 1.92 14.96
C VAL A 165 -15.01 2.05 16.02
N ALA A 166 -13.78 2.41 15.61
CA ALA A 166 -12.64 2.57 16.51
C ALA A 166 -12.90 3.64 17.59
N GLU A 167 -13.38 4.83 17.21
CA GLU A 167 -13.74 5.90 18.16
C GLU A 167 -14.87 5.49 19.12
N THR A 168 -15.79 4.64 18.67
CA THR A 168 -16.85 4.09 19.53
C THR A 168 -16.29 3.13 20.59
N VAL A 169 -15.32 2.27 20.23
CA VAL A 169 -14.62 1.40 21.18
C VAL A 169 -13.89 2.25 22.22
N LEU A 170 -13.12 3.25 21.79
CA LEU A 170 -12.36 4.14 22.68
C LEU A 170 -13.27 4.92 23.62
N PHE A 171 -14.41 5.44 23.13
CA PHE A 171 -15.40 6.11 23.96
C PHE A 171 -15.86 5.21 25.12
N TYR A 172 -16.31 4.00 24.81
CA TYR A 172 -16.84 3.09 25.81
C TYR A 172 -15.77 2.65 26.81
N ARG A 173 -14.55 2.36 26.36
CA ARG A 173 -13.41 2.07 27.25
C ARG A 173 -13.11 3.23 28.20
N ARG A 174 -13.11 4.47 27.69
CA ARG A 174 -12.87 5.68 28.50
C ARG A 174 -14.02 5.99 29.46
N ALA A 175 -15.24 5.54 29.19
CA ALA A 175 -16.41 5.76 30.04
C ALA A 175 -16.45 4.84 31.27
N LEU A 176 -15.77 3.69 31.24
CA LEU A 176 -15.71 2.73 32.35
C LEU A 176 -15.21 3.40 33.64
N GLY A 177 -15.98 3.24 34.72
CA GLY A 177 -15.64 3.80 36.03
C GLY A 177 -15.74 5.32 36.13
N LYS A 178 -16.17 6.03 35.07
CA LYS A 178 -16.37 7.49 35.08
C LYS A 178 -17.82 7.93 35.27
N GLY A 179 -18.77 6.98 35.28
CA GLY A 179 -20.19 7.26 35.48
C GLY A 179 -20.87 8.01 34.32
N VAL A 180 -20.21 8.12 33.16
CA VAL A 180 -20.75 8.73 31.93
C VAL A 180 -21.77 7.80 31.27
N VAL A 181 -21.52 6.50 31.32
CA VAL A 181 -22.40 5.41 30.87
C VAL A 181 -22.36 4.33 31.96
N PRO A 182 -23.46 3.59 32.23
CA PRO A 182 -23.42 2.45 33.15
C PRO A 182 -22.35 1.44 32.73
N ASP A 183 -21.50 0.99 33.68
CA ASP A 183 -20.32 0.15 33.37
C ASP A 183 -20.66 -1.12 32.58
N GLY A 184 -21.80 -1.76 32.86
CA GLY A 184 -22.25 -2.93 32.09
C GLY A 184 -22.52 -2.61 30.61
N LEU A 185 -23.14 -1.46 30.33
CA LEU A 185 -23.38 -0.99 28.96
C LEU A 185 -22.10 -0.51 28.28
N ALA A 186 -21.19 0.11 29.05
CA ALA A 186 -19.89 0.50 28.53
C ALA A 186 -19.04 -0.72 28.13
N LEU A 187 -19.03 -1.78 28.96
CA LEU A 187 -18.33 -3.01 28.64
C LEU A 187 -18.94 -3.72 27.43
N GLU A 188 -20.27 -3.86 27.40
CA GLU A 188 -20.99 -4.48 26.28
C GLU A 188 -20.75 -3.71 24.97
N GLY A 189 -20.83 -2.38 25.01
CA GLY A 189 -20.53 -1.51 23.88
C GLY A 189 -19.10 -1.68 23.38
N ALA A 190 -18.11 -1.64 24.28
CA ALA A 190 -16.71 -1.80 23.93
C ALA A 190 -16.45 -3.14 23.23
N VAL A 191 -16.96 -4.25 23.77
CA VAL A 191 -16.78 -5.60 23.19
C VAL A 191 -17.46 -5.68 21.82
N ARG A 192 -18.73 -5.26 21.71
CA ARG A 192 -19.53 -5.34 20.49
C ARG A 192 -18.87 -4.61 19.31
N PHE A 193 -18.33 -3.42 19.53
CA PHE A 193 -17.69 -2.66 18.46
C PHE A 193 -16.25 -3.13 18.21
N TYR A 194 -15.54 -3.63 19.24
CA TYR A 194 -14.21 -4.20 19.06
C TYR A 194 -14.24 -5.42 18.13
N GLU A 195 -15.23 -6.30 18.28
CA GLU A 195 -15.43 -7.48 17.42
C GLU A 195 -15.71 -7.12 15.95
N ARG A 196 -16.11 -5.87 15.64
CA ARG A 196 -16.30 -5.43 14.26
C ARG A 196 -15.00 -5.03 13.58
N LEU A 197 -13.96 -4.61 14.29
CA LEU A 197 -12.79 -3.98 13.68
C LEU A 197 -12.08 -4.89 12.65
N GLY A 198 -11.91 -6.19 12.95
CA GLY A 198 -11.29 -7.15 12.02
C GLY A 198 -12.08 -7.34 10.71
N PRO A 199 -13.35 -7.76 10.77
CA PRO A 199 -14.17 -7.90 9.56
C PRO A 199 -14.30 -6.61 8.74
N GLU A 200 -14.30 -5.45 9.40
CA GLU A 200 -14.37 -4.14 8.75
C GLU A 200 -13.10 -3.80 7.96
N SER A 201 -11.92 -4.08 8.51
CA SER A 201 -10.64 -3.83 7.86
C SER A 201 -10.41 -4.77 6.67
N GLU A 202 -10.79 -6.06 6.79
CA GLU A 202 -10.80 -7.02 5.67
C GLU A 202 -11.71 -6.56 4.52
N ALA A 203 -12.93 -6.13 4.84
CA ALA A 203 -13.89 -5.66 3.85
C ALA A 203 -13.41 -4.40 3.13
N LEU A 204 -12.70 -3.52 3.84
CA LEU A 204 -12.07 -2.32 3.27
C LEU A 204 -10.94 -2.70 2.30
N ALA A 205 -10.04 -3.59 2.69
CA ALA A 205 -8.95 -4.07 1.85
C ALA A 205 -9.47 -4.70 0.54
N TYR A 206 -10.51 -5.54 0.66
CA TYR A 206 -11.14 -6.16 -0.50
C TYR A 206 -11.83 -5.15 -1.43
N SER A 207 -12.54 -4.17 -0.87
CA SER A 207 -13.19 -3.11 -1.66
C SER A 207 -12.16 -2.24 -2.38
N SER A 208 -11.02 -1.97 -1.74
CA SER A 208 -9.89 -1.23 -2.32
C SER A 208 -9.38 -1.87 -3.60
N GLN A 209 -9.16 -3.18 -3.57
CA GLN A 209 -8.71 -3.93 -4.74
C GLN A 209 -9.73 -3.81 -5.89
N ARG A 210 -11.02 -3.94 -5.63
CA ARG A 210 -12.01 -3.87 -6.72
C ARG A 210 -12.15 -2.49 -7.35
N MET A 211 -12.01 -1.41 -6.57
CA MET A 211 -11.96 -0.05 -7.12
C MET A 211 -10.86 0.12 -8.17
N GLN A 212 -9.79 -0.66 -8.04
CA GLN A 212 -8.60 -0.51 -8.86
C GLN A 212 -8.70 -1.31 -10.16
N GLY A 213 -9.62 -2.28 -10.27
CA GLY A 213 -9.87 -3.03 -11.50
C GLY A 213 -10.37 -4.46 -11.24
N VAL A 214 -10.60 -5.22 -12.32
CA VAL A 214 -10.95 -6.64 -12.23
C VAL A 214 -9.75 -7.43 -11.71
N ILE A 215 -9.96 -8.30 -10.72
CA ILE A 215 -8.91 -9.15 -10.16
C ILE A 215 -8.50 -10.21 -11.19
N ASP A 216 -7.21 -10.27 -11.52
CA ASP A 216 -6.57 -11.36 -12.25
C ASP A 216 -5.94 -12.37 -11.27
N PRO A 217 -6.56 -13.55 -11.07
CA PRO A 217 -6.03 -14.54 -10.14
C PRO A 217 -4.74 -15.23 -10.63
N GLN A 218 -4.32 -14.99 -11.88
CA GLN A 218 -3.10 -15.58 -12.46
C GLN A 218 -1.90 -14.65 -12.43
N ALA A 219 -2.11 -13.35 -12.19
CA ALA A 219 -1.03 -12.38 -12.20
C ALA A 219 -0.35 -12.28 -10.84
N LEU A 220 0.97 -12.45 -10.81
CA LEU A 220 1.80 -12.24 -9.62
C LEU A 220 1.81 -10.77 -9.25
N ARG A 221 1.53 -10.51 -7.97
CA ARG A 221 1.35 -9.16 -7.42
C ARG A 221 2.69 -8.60 -6.92
N VAL A 222 3.14 -7.51 -7.54
CA VAL A 222 4.28 -6.69 -7.10
C VAL A 222 3.74 -5.58 -6.21
N GLU A 223 4.18 -5.52 -4.96
CA GLU A 223 3.75 -4.46 -4.05
C GLU A 223 4.60 -3.19 -4.21
N GLN A 224 4.11 -2.11 -3.61
CA GLN A 224 4.87 -0.87 -3.44
C GLN A 224 6.27 -1.16 -2.87
N LYS A 225 7.30 -0.53 -3.47
CA LYS A 225 8.74 -0.71 -3.19
C LYS A 225 9.31 -2.08 -3.60
N GLU A 226 8.64 -2.82 -4.47
CA GLU A 226 9.14 -4.12 -4.96
C GLU A 226 9.38 -4.17 -6.46
N ILE A 227 10.12 -5.20 -6.87
CA ILE A 227 10.31 -5.64 -8.25
C ILE A 227 9.93 -7.12 -8.36
N GLY A 228 9.23 -7.48 -9.43
CA GLY A 228 9.04 -8.86 -9.86
C GLY A 228 9.64 -9.12 -11.23
N PHE A 229 10.23 -10.29 -11.46
CA PHE A 229 10.71 -10.75 -12.77
C PHE A 229 9.96 -12.00 -13.22
N SER A 230 9.60 -12.05 -14.49
CA SER A 230 8.92 -13.21 -15.09
C SER A 230 9.12 -13.30 -16.59
N ASP A 231 9.21 -14.53 -17.11
CA ASP A 231 9.22 -14.86 -18.54
C ASP A 231 7.94 -15.56 -19.01
N ASP A 232 7.08 -16.02 -18.08
CA ASP A 232 5.94 -16.87 -18.40
C ASP A 232 4.62 -16.45 -17.72
N GLN A 233 4.69 -15.96 -16.49
CA GLN A 233 3.55 -15.56 -15.66
C GLN A 233 3.27 -14.05 -15.75
N PRO A 234 1.99 -13.63 -15.90
CA PRO A 234 1.63 -12.22 -15.86
C PRO A 234 2.06 -11.57 -14.53
N LEU A 235 2.47 -10.33 -14.60
CA LEU A 235 2.86 -9.52 -13.44
C LEU A 235 1.93 -8.32 -13.33
N GLY A 236 1.67 -7.83 -12.14
CA GLY A 236 0.91 -6.60 -12.00
C GLY A 236 1.07 -5.96 -10.64
N THR A 237 0.59 -4.73 -10.54
CA THR A 237 0.45 -4.01 -9.29
C THR A 237 -0.85 -3.23 -9.32
N ASP A 238 -1.31 -2.82 -8.14
CA ASP A 238 -2.45 -1.94 -7.98
C ASP A 238 -2.06 -0.72 -7.13
N ASN A 239 -3.07 0.06 -6.73
CA ASN A 239 -2.96 1.32 -5.98
C ASN A 239 -1.89 2.31 -6.49
N VAL A 240 -1.63 2.36 -7.79
CA VAL A 240 -0.62 3.26 -8.37
C VAL A 240 -1.19 4.69 -8.49
N GLY A 241 -1.25 5.40 -7.35
CA GLY A 241 -1.69 6.79 -7.26
C GLY A 241 -0.56 7.77 -7.60
N PRO A 242 0.09 8.40 -6.60
CA PRO A 242 1.27 9.22 -6.82
C PRO A 242 2.55 8.40 -7.13
N CYS A 243 2.47 7.09 -6.94
CA CYS A 243 3.51 6.13 -7.30
C CYS A 243 3.67 6.03 -8.82
N VAL A 244 4.80 5.46 -9.26
CA VAL A 244 5.10 5.16 -10.65
C VAL A 244 5.34 3.66 -10.75
N ALA A 245 4.58 2.98 -11.58
CA ALA A 245 4.88 1.63 -11.98
C ALA A 245 5.77 1.63 -13.22
N LEU A 246 6.91 0.96 -13.09
CA LEU A 246 7.90 0.77 -14.15
C LEU A 246 7.79 -0.65 -14.68
N MET A 247 7.49 -0.80 -15.96
CA MET A 247 7.50 -2.08 -16.65
C MET A 247 8.65 -2.11 -17.64
N VAL A 248 9.52 -3.12 -17.56
CA VAL A 248 10.68 -3.26 -18.44
C VAL A 248 10.59 -4.60 -19.16
N TYR A 249 10.72 -4.57 -20.49
CA TYR A 249 10.72 -5.74 -21.35
C TYR A 249 12.08 -5.91 -22.02
N SER A 250 12.58 -7.14 -21.97
CA SER A 250 13.81 -7.54 -22.62
C SER A 250 13.57 -8.74 -23.52
N LEU A 251 14.00 -8.65 -24.77
CA LEU A 251 14.16 -9.82 -25.64
C LEU A 251 15.56 -10.40 -25.43
N MET A 252 15.67 -11.73 -25.34
CA MET A 252 16.97 -12.39 -25.36
C MET A 252 17.64 -12.23 -26.73
N PRO A 253 18.95 -11.93 -26.80
CA PRO A 253 19.66 -11.81 -28.07
C PRO A 253 19.52 -13.08 -28.93
N GLY A 254 19.01 -12.93 -30.15
CA GLY A 254 18.87 -14.03 -31.12
C GLY A 254 17.60 -14.89 -30.99
N ALA A 255 16.67 -14.52 -30.11
CA ALA A 255 15.37 -15.19 -29.99
C ALA A 255 14.31 -14.58 -30.93
N ASP A 256 13.43 -15.43 -31.47
CA ASP A 256 12.17 -14.96 -32.08
C ASP A 256 11.31 -14.29 -30.99
N VAL A 257 10.56 -13.26 -31.39
CA VAL A 257 9.90 -12.23 -30.54
C VAL A 257 8.90 -12.79 -29.49
N HIS A 258 8.71 -14.12 -29.44
CA HIS A 258 7.71 -14.78 -28.61
C HIS A 258 8.21 -15.98 -27.80
N GLU A 259 9.49 -16.37 -27.89
CA GLU A 259 9.98 -17.58 -27.21
C GLU A 259 10.93 -17.31 -26.03
N HIS A 260 11.55 -16.13 -25.93
CA HIS A 260 12.50 -15.83 -24.85
C HIS A 260 12.50 -14.34 -24.46
N SER A 261 11.40 -13.87 -23.89
CA SER A 261 11.29 -12.54 -23.29
C SER A 261 11.31 -12.61 -21.77
N VAL A 262 11.80 -11.54 -21.15
CA VAL A 262 11.69 -11.34 -19.70
C VAL A 262 11.07 -9.98 -19.45
N THR A 263 10.08 -9.95 -18.57
CA THR A 263 9.47 -8.72 -18.06
C THR A 263 9.83 -8.53 -16.60
N ALA A 264 10.22 -7.30 -16.26
CA ALA A 264 10.28 -6.82 -14.90
C ALA A 264 9.15 -5.82 -14.65
N VAL A 265 8.53 -5.87 -13.47
CA VAL A 265 7.59 -4.86 -12.98
C VAL A 265 8.10 -4.34 -11.66
N ALA A 266 8.14 -3.02 -11.49
CA ALA A 266 8.49 -2.36 -10.25
C ALA A 266 7.43 -1.33 -9.85
N HIS A 267 7.10 -1.23 -8.56
CA HIS A 267 6.20 -0.23 -8.02
C HIS A 267 7.00 0.78 -7.18
N ILE A 268 7.19 1.99 -7.70
CA ILE A 268 8.10 2.99 -7.17
C ILE A 268 7.28 4.13 -6.54
N ASP A 269 7.47 4.38 -5.25
CA ASP A 269 6.89 5.53 -4.57
C ASP A 269 7.92 6.65 -4.35
N PHE A 270 7.49 7.73 -3.70
CA PHE A 270 8.36 8.87 -3.43
C PHE A 270 9.53 8.54 -2.49
N GLU A 271 9.37 7.53 -1.63
CA GLU A 271 10.36 7.06 -0.65
C GLU A 271 11.29 5.97 -1.21
N THR A 272 11.10 5.53 -2.44
CA THR A 272 11.95 4.49 -3.02
C THR A 272 13.31 5.08 -3.41
N ASP A 273 14.42 4.44 -3.05
CA ASP A 273 15.73 4.77 -3.62
C ASP A 273 15.76 4.35 -5.09
N VAL A 274 15.61 5.31 -5.99
CA VAL A 274 15.55 5.07 -7.43
C VAL A 274 16.86 4.50 -8.00
N SER A 275 17.97 4.60 -7.27
CA SER A 275 19.23 3.96 -7.69
C SER A 275 19.13 2.44 -7.77
N SER A 276 18.21 1.84 -6.99
CA SER A 276 17.92 0.40 -6.99
C SER A 276 17.24 -0.10 -8.27
N ILE A 277 16.77 0.79 -9.16
CA ILE A 277 16.34 0.40 -10.51
C ILE A 277 17.48 -0.31 -11.27
N ARG A 278 18.74 -0.04 -10.92
CA ARG A 278 19.91 -0.74 -11.47
C ARG A 278 19.76 -2.26 -11.39
N THR A 279 19.19 -2.78 -10.31
CA THR A 279 18.94 -4.22 -10.13
C THR A 279 18.12 -4.77 -11.30
N ILE A 280 17.12 -4.05 -11.80
CA ILE A 280 16.33 -4.48 -12.96
C ILE A 280 17.24 -4.70 -14.19
N PHE A 281 18.12 -3.75 -14.47
CA PHE A 281 18.96 -3.78 -15.67
C PHE A 281 20.16 -4.73 -15.54
N GLU A 282 20.65 -4.98 -14.33
CA GLU A 282 21.69 -5.98 -14.04
C GLU A 282 21.14 -7.41 -14.14
N THR A 283 19.87 -7.63 -13.81
CA THR A 283 19.25 -8.97 -13.85
C THR A 283 18.60 -9.31 -15.19
N LEU A 284 18.17 -8.33 -15.99
CA LEU A 284 17.61 -8.59 -17.31
C LEU A 284 18.71 -8.97 -18.34
N PRO A 285 18.39 -9.80 -19.36
CA PRO A 285 19.34 -10.15 -20.43
C PRO A 285 19.96 -8.89 -21.08
N PRO A 286 21.17 -8.94 -21.64
CA PRO A 286 21.78 -7.77 -22.30
C PRO A 286 21.02 -7.35 -23.56
N GLY A 287 21.12 -6.07 -23.94
CA GLY A 287 20.53 -5.49 -25.16
C GLY A 287 19.50 -4.40 -24.88
N LYS A 288 18.94 -3.81 -25.94
CA LYS A 288 17.97 -2.71 -25.83
C LYS A 288 16.71 -3.14 -25.08
N LYS A 289 16.23 -2.31 -24.16
CA LYS A 289 15.02 -2.56 -23.36
C LYS A 289 13.87 -1.68 -23.81
N GLN A 290 12.65 -2.20 -23.70
CA GLN A 290 11.43 -1.42 -23.88
C GLN A 290 10.80 -1.15 -22.53
N VAL A 291 10.32 0.07 -22.32
CA VAL A 291 9.76 0.53 -21.05
C VAL A 291 8.35 1.05 -21.25
N ARG A 292 7.46 0.71 -20.32
CA ARG A 292 6.15 1.36 -20.15
C ARG A 292 6.08 1.94 -18.75
N LEU A 293 5.47 3.12 -18.64
CA LEU A 293 5.21 3.78 -17.36
C LEU A 293 3.71 3.93 -17.13
N LEU A 294 3.26 3.70 -15.91
CA LEU A 294 1.89 3.95 -15.46
C LEU A 294 1.93 4.58 -14.08
N GLY A 295 1.03 5.51 -13.78
CA GLY A 295 0.94 6.11 -12.45
C GLY A 295 1.19 7.61 -12.49
N ALA A 296 1.77 8.18 -11.42
CA ALA A 296 1.85 9.62 -11.19
C ALA A 296 0.51 10.25 -11.57
N ARG A 297 -0.58 9.83 -10.94
CA ARG A 297 -1.93 10.02 -11.48
C ARG A 297 -2.39 11.46 -11.41
N PHE A 298 -1.90 12.21 -10.42
CA PHE A 298 -2.45 13.53 -10.06
C PHE A 298 -1.54 14.65 -10.57
N GLU A 299 -1.93 15.30 -11.66
CA GLU A 299 -1.14 16.37 -12.28
C GLU A 299 -0.81 17.54 -11.33
N GLN A 300 -1.74 17.84 -10.41
CA GLN A 300 -1.60 18.95 -9.48
C GLN A 300 -0.83 18.55 -8.20
N ASP A 301 -0.44 17.29 -8.06
CA ASP A 301 0.29 16.79 -6.91
C ASP A 301 1.82 16.86 -7.16
N PRO A 302 2.55 17.70 -6.40
CA PRO A 302 4.00 17.80 -6.54
C PRO A 302 4.73 16.48 -6.27
N VAL A 303 4.16 15.58 -5.46
CA VAL A 303 4.76 14.28 -5.17
C VAL A 303 4.72 13.39 -6.42
N SER A 304 3.57 13.30 -7.07
CA SER A 304 3.38 12.61 -8.35
C SER A 304 4.39 13.07 -9.42
N GLN A 305 4.50 14.38 -9.65
CA GLN A 305 5.42 14.94 -10.65
C GLN A 305 6.88 14.64 -10.33
N LYS A 306 7.30 14.88 -9.07
CA LYS A 306 8.68 14.63 -8.64
C LYS A 306 9.05 13.16 -8.76
N ASN A 307 8.15 12.26 -8.39
CA ASN A 307 8.39 10.82 -8.46
C ASN A 307 8.57 10.36 -9.92
N LEU A 308 7.70 10.80 -10.83
CA LEU A 308 7.87 10.56 -12.27
C LEU A 308 9.22 11.05 -12.80
N CYS A 309 9.59 12.31 -12.50
CA CYS A 309 10.84 12.88 -12.99
C CYS A 309 12.06 12.14 -12.43
N LYS A 310 12.01 11.71 -11.17
CA LYS A 310 13.04 10.88 -10.52
C LYS A 310 13.25 9.55 -11.27
N VAL A 311 12.17 8.85 -11.62
CA VAL A 311 12.23 7.60 -12.38
C VAL A 311 12.79 7.82 -13.79
N VAL A 312 12.27 8.80 -14.53
CA VAL A 312 12.74 9.07 -15.91
C VAL A 312 14.22 9.47 -15.94
N ARG A 313 14.69 10.23 -14.96
CA ARG A 313 16.11 10.56 -14.82
C ARG A 313 16.98 9.35 -14.54
N ALA A 314 16.53 8.43 -13.69
CA ALA A 314 17.26 7.19 -13.42
C ALA A 314 17.37 6.33 -14.69
N LEU A 315 16.32 6.27 -15.51
CA LEU A 315 16.32 5.55 -16.79
C LEU A 315 17.33 6.10 -17.81
N ASN A 316 17.74 7.36 -17.68
CA ASN A 316 18.71 8.00 -18.58
C ASN A 316 20.09 7.33 -18.58
N GLN A 317 20.38 6.48 -17.59
CA GLN A 317 21.65 5.78 -17.46
C GLN A 317 21.69 4.45 -18.22
N TYR A 318 20.58 4.04 -18.85
CA TYR A 318 20.41 2.72 -19.44
C TYR A 318 20.01 2.80 -20.92
N ASP A 319 20.28 1.75 -21.69
CA ASP A 319 19.89 1.62 -23.10
C ASP A 319 18.41 1.18 -23.23
N VAL A 320 17.51 2.16 -23.10
CA VAL A 320 16.06 1.92 -22.98
C VAL A 320 15.24 2.82 -23.88
N ASP A 321 14.08 2.33 -24.28
CA ASP A 321 13.07 3.08 -25.04
C ASP A 321 11.76 3.11 -24.28
N ILE A 322 11.33 4.28 -23.81
CA ILE A 322 10.01 4.45 -23.20
C ILE A 322 9.00 4.53 -24.34
N ILE A 323 8.25 3.45 -24.54
CA ILE A 323 7.36 3.28 -25.70
C ILE A 323 5.92 3.69 -25.40
N SER A 324 5.50 3.73 -24.13
CA SER A 324 4.19 4.21 -23.71
C SER A 324 4.22 4.79 -22.29
N ALA A 325 3.34 5.75 -22.02
CA ALA A 325 3.15 6.31 -20.69
C ALA A 325 1.68 6.65 -20.42
N ASP A 326 1.13 6.12 -19.32
CA ASP A 326 -0.21 6.44 -18.81
C ASP A 326 -0.06 7.21 -17.49
N ILE A 327 0.18 8.52 -17.61
CA ILE A 327 0.52 9.43 -16.50
C ILE A 327 -0.41 10.64 -16.41
N HIS A 328 -0.55 11.22 -15.21
CA HIS A 328 -1.34 12.44 -14.96
C HIS A 328 -2.77 12.40 -15.54
N GLN A 329 -3.40 11.21 -15.52
CA GLN A 329 -4.76 11.00 -16.04
C GLN A 329 -5.86 11.29 -14.99
N GLY A 330 -5.50 11.89 -13.85
CA GLY A 330 -6.44 12.33 -12.82
C GLY A 330 -7.13 11.17 -12.12
N ASN A 331 -8.41 11.35 -11.75
CA ASN A 331 -9.21 10.26 -11.20
C ASN A 331 -9.63 9.22 -12.25
N ASP A 332 -9.49 9.56 -13.54
CA ASP A 332 -9.89 8.73 -14.67
C ASP A 332 -8.72 7.92 -15.24
N GLY A 333 -7.56 7.94 -14.57
CA GLY A 333 -6.38 7.15 -14.89
C GLY A 333 -6.42 5.76 -14.25
N PRO A 334 -5.81 4.73 -14.88
CA PRO A 334 -5.68 3.42 -14.27
C PRO A 334 -4.86 3.54 -12.98
N SER A 335 -5.28 2.85 -11.92
CA SER A 335 -4.48 2.65 -10.69
C SER A 335 -4.01 1.22 -10.53
N SER A 336 -4.36 0.33 -11.45
CA SER A 336 -3.82 -1.03 -11.51
C SER A 336 -3.59 -1.46 -12.94
N PHE A 337 -2.71 -2.44 -13.08
CA PHE A 337 -2.52 -3.13 -14.34
C PHE A 337 -1.97 -4.53 -14.13
N VAL A 338 -2.17 -5.34 -15.15
CA VAL A 338 -1.43 -6.57 -15.39
C VAL A 338 -0.72 -6.47 -16.74
N VAL A 339 0.56 -6.83 -16.76
CA VAL A 339 1.40 -6.96 -17.95
C VAL A 339 1.67 -8.43 -18.25
N SER A 340 1.55 -8.81 -19.52
CA SER A 340 1.91 -10.15 -19.99
C SER A 340 3.39 -10.19 -20.39
N PRO A 341 4.20 -11.13 -19.86
CA PRO A 341 5.60 -11.26 -20.27
C PRO A 341 5.78 -11.76 -21.70
N ARG A 342 4.73 -12.35 -22.31
CA ARG A 342 4.81 -12.97 -23.65
C ARG A 342 4.82 -11.99 -24.80
N ASP A 343 4.08 -10.89 -24.66
CA ASP A 343 3.88 -9.90 -25.73
C ASP A 343 3.97 -8.46 -25.23
N PHE A 344 4.25 -8.27 -23.95
CA PHE A 344 4.32 -6.98 -23.29
C PHE A 344 3.05 -6.13 -23.43
N SER A 345 1.89 -6.79 -23.60
CA SER A 345 0.57 -6.16 -23.52
C SER A 345 0.23 -5.82 -22.08
N ILE A 346 -0.48 -4.71 -21.88
CA ILE A 346 -0.97 -4.28 -20.57
C ILE A 346 -2.50 -4.14 -20.60
N ARG A 347 -3.13 -4.51 -19.49
CA ARG A 347 -4.57 -4.36 -19.26
C ARG A 347 -4.84 -3.83 -17.86
N GLU A 348 -5.94 -3.09 -17.71
CA GLU A 348 -6.40 -2.58 -16.42
C GLU A 348 -6.98 -3.74 -15.59
N ALA A 349 -6.26 -4.15 -14.55
CA ALA A 349 -6.60 -5.28 -13.70
C ALA A 349 -5.72 -5.29 -12.44
N VAL A 350 -6.26 -5.85 -11.36
CA VAL A 350 -5.52 -6.05 -10.11
C VAL A 350 -4.88 -7.44 -10.10
N ALA A 351 -3.57 -7.51 -9.91
CA ALA A 351 -2.89 -8.78 -9.70
C ALA A 351 -3.36 -9.45 -8.39
N GLY A 352 -3.79 -10.70 -8.50
CA GLY A 352 -4.40 -11.45 -7.40
C GLY A 352 -3.76 -12.81 -7.10
N ALA A 353 -2.66 -13.18 -7.76
CA ALA A 353 -1.90 -14.38 -7.39
C ALA A 353 -0.97 -14.10 -6.20
N GLY A 354 -0.79 -15.09 -5.31
CA GLY A 354 0.21 -15.06 -4.23
C GLY A 354 -0.27 -14.54 -2.86
N ASN A 355 -1.45 -14.97 -2.39
CA ASN A 355 -2.14 -14.49 -1.17
C ASN A 355 -1.45 -14.66 0.20
N LYS A 356 -0.11 -14.79 0.31
CA LYS A 356 0.56 -14.95 1.62
C LYS A 356 1.89 -14.19 1.76
N THR A 357 1.97 -12.96 1.27
CA THR A 357 2.92 -11.94 1.77
C THR A 357 2.71 -10.50 1.27
N PRO A 358 1.60 -10.11 0.60
CA PRO A 358 1.49 -8.74 0.08
C PRO A 358 1.44 -7.70 1.21
N TYR A 359 0.80 -8.06 2.33
CA TYR A 359 0.47 -7.10 3.39
C TYR A 359 1.67 -6.66 4.21
N ALA A 360 2.60 -7.58 4.51
CA ALA A 360 3.83 -7.24 5.22
C ALA A 360 4.68 -6.23 4.43
N SER A 361 4.77 -6.38 3.11
CA SER A 361 5.50 -5.42 2.26
C SER A 361 4.86 -4.02 2.27
N CYS A 362 3.52 -3.93 2.23
CA CYS A 362 2.82 -2.64 2.33
C CYS A 362 2.95 -2.00 3.73
N ALA A 363 2.89 -2.82 4.78
CA ALA A 363 3.02 -2.36 6.15
C ALA A 363 4.44 -1.92 6.50
N TYR A 364 5.45 -2.54 5.87
CA TYR A 364 6.87 -2.23 6.08
C TYR A 364 7.13 -0.73 5.96
N SER A 365 6.62 -0.07 4.92
CA SER A 365 6.78 1.37 4.75
C SER A 365 6.07 2.21 5.81
N LEU A 366 4.97 1.71 6.39
CA LEU A 366 4.20 2.42 7.40
C LEU A 366 4.85 2.37 8.79
N ILE A 367 5.71 1.38 9.03
CA ILE A 367 6.42 1.22 10.30
C ILE A 367 7.82 1.85 10.29
N THR A 368 8.29 2.38 9.15
CA THR A 368 9.66 2.90 9.01
C THR A 368 9.71 4.32 8.45
N GLU A 369 10.19 5.30 9.23
CA GLU A 369 10.13 6.73 8.86
C GLU A 369 11.47 7.30 8.32
N ASP A 370 12.56 6.51 8.31
CA ASP A 370 13.91 7.10 8.37
C ASP A 370 14.78 7.00 7.10
N ALA A 371 14.33 6.38 6.00
CA ALA A 371 15.20 6.22 4.82
C ALA A 371 14.47 6.12 3.49
N LEU A 372 15.21 6.40 2.40
CA LEU A 372 14.84 5.92 1.08
C LEU A 372 15.10 4.40 1.03
N TYR A 373 14.12 3.61 0.60
CA TYR A 373 14.24 2.16 0.58
C TYR A 373 14.61 1.66 -0.81
N PRO A 374 15.64 0.80 -0.96
CA PRO A 374 15.88 0.15 -2.24
C PRO A 374 14.69 -0.75 -2.59
N LEU A 375 14.45 -0.91 -3.89
CA LEU A 375 13.49 -1.88 -4.39
C LEU A 375 13.88 -3.29 -3.98
N ARG A 376 12.93 -4.03 -3.41
CA ARG A 376 13.11 -5.45 -3.02
C ARG A 376 12.68 -6.35 -4.17
N VAL A 377 13.47 -7.37 -4.50
CA VAL A 377 13.01 -8.43 -5.41
C VAL A 377 11.99 -9.30 -4.67
N ALA A 378 10.75 -9.27 -5.12
CA ALA A 378 9.66 -10.06 -4.57
C ALA A 378 9.61 -11.47 -5.13
N PHE A 379 9.93 -11.66 -6.41
CA PHE A 379 10.01 -12.97 -7.04
C PHE A 379 10.78 -12.87 -8.36
N ASP A 380 11.35 -14.01 -8.77
CA ASP A 380 12.01 -14.18 -10.05
C ASP A 380 11.69 -15.57 -10.62
N THR A 381 10.62 -15.68 -11.40
CA THR A 381 10.11 -16.99 -11.86
C THR A 381 11.08 -17.73 -12.77
N ARG A 382 12.06 -17.02 -13.36
CA ARG A 382 13.10 -17.58 -14.21
C ARG A 382 14.02 -18.54 -13.47
N THR A 383 14.15 -18.36 -12.16
CA THR A 383 14.97 -19.20 -11.27
C THR A 383 14.28 -20.53 -10.92
N GLY A 384 13.03 -20.72 -11.37
CA GLY A 384 12.24 -21.92 -11.11
C GLY A 384 11.41 -21.84 -9.82
N THR A 385 11.44 -20.72 -9.10
CA THR A 385 10.57 -20.47 -7.95
C THR A 385 9.47 -19.47 -8.34
N ALA A 386 8.21 -19.89 -8.23
CA ALA A 386 7.07 -18.97 -8.30
C ALA A 386 6.74 -18.36 -6.93
N ASP A 387 7.42 -18.82 -5.89
CA ASP A 387 7.22 -18.37 -4.52
C ASP A 387 7.78 -16.96 -4.34
N ARG A 388 7.04 -16.18 -3.56
CA ARG A 388 7.46 -14.84 -3.16
C ARG A 388 8.61 -14.95 -2.17
N MET A 389 9.67 -14.20 -2.40
CA MET A 389 10.79 -14.11 -1.48
C MET A 389 10.34 -13.55 -0.13
N PRO A 390 10.85 -14.09 0.98
CA PRO A 390 10.47 -13.59 2.29
C PRO A 390 11.04 -12.19 2.54
N LEU A 391 10.28 -11.39 3.29
CA LEU A 391 10.64 -10.04 3.69
C LEU A 391 11.65 -10.09 4.83
N PHE A 392 12.84 -9.54 4.62
CA PHE A 392 13.85 -9.43 5.66
C PHE A 392 13.61 -8.19 6.52
N LEU A 393 13.49 -8.39 7.83
CA LEU A 393 13.49 -7.36 8.84
C LEU A 393 14.85 -7.34 9.53
N ASP A 394 15.56 -6.23 9.43
CA ASP A 394 16.84 -6.05 10.11
C ASP A 394 16.67 -5.87 11.64
N ALA A 395 17.78 -5.82 12.36
CA ALA A 395 17.76 -5.71 13.82
C ALA A 395 17.06 -4.43 14.33
N TYR A 396 17.20 -3.32 13.59
CA TYR A 396 16.57 -2.05 13.93
C TYR A 396 15.04 -2.15 13.82
N MET A 397 14.56 -2.75 12.74
CA MET A 397 13.14 -2.94 12.51
C MET A 397 12.49 -3.89 13.50
N VAL A 398 13.15 -5.02 13.79
CA VAL A 398 12.67 -5.96 14.80
C VAL A 398 12.58 -5.29 16.17
N GLN A 399 13.59 -4.50 16.54
CA GLN A 399 13.55 -3.71 17.78
C GLN A 399 12.36 -2.74 17.78
N LYS A 400 12.17 -1.97 16.70
CA LYS A 400 11.06 -1.00 16.59
C LYS A 400 9.70 -1.70 16.69
N ILE A 401 9.52 -2.85 16.02
CA ILE A 401 8.30 -3.66 16.12
C ILE A 401 8.05 -4.07 17.57
N ASN A 402 9.06 -4.62 18.25
CA ASN A 402 8.95 -5.08 19.63
C ASN A 402 8.66 -3.95 20.62
N GLU A 403 9.26 -2.77 20.45
CA GLU A 403 9.10 -1.63 21.34
C GLU A 403 7.77 -0.86 21.13
N HIS A 404 7.31 -0.76 19.87
CA HIS A 404 6.23 0.15 19.51
C HIS A 404 4.92 -0.53 19.09
N TYR A 405 4.93 -1.80 18.70
CA TYR A 405 3.75 -2.43 18.09
C TYR A 405 3.41 -3.80 18.69
N ALA A 406 4.40 -4.61 19.04
CA ALA A 406 4.18 -5.94 19.58
C ALA A 406 3.41 -5.91 20.90
N GLY A 407 2.37 -6.75 21.00
CA GLY A 407 1.54 -6.88 22.20
C GLY A 407 0.49 -5.78 22.40
N LYS A 408 0.42 -4.78 21.52
CA LYS A 408 -0.66 -3.79 21.52
C LYS A 408 -1.94 -4.38 20.94
N ASP A 409 -3.09 -4.00 21.50
CA ASP A 409 -4.37 -4.35 20.90
C ASP A 409 -4.74 -3.41 19.73
N THR A 410 -5.75 -3.80 18.95
CA THR A 410 -6.22 -3.07 17.77
C THR A 410 -6.56 -1.60 18.04
N ALA A 411 -7.05 -1.26 19.23
CA ALA A 411 -7.41 0.12 19.57
C ALA A 411 -6.17 0.95 19.96
N GLU A 412 -5.19 0.34 20.64
CA GLU A 412 -3.90 0.97 20.93
C GLU A 412 -3.08 1.22 19.65
N LEU A 413 -3.12 0.28 18.70
CA LEU A 413 -2.52 0.44 17.38
C LEU A 413 -3.22 1.55 16.58
N TYR A 414 -4.54 1.63 16.65
CA TYR A 414 -5.31 2.72 16.03
C TYR A 414 -4.89 4.10 16.57
N GLU A 415 -4.77 4.26 17.89
CA GLU A 415 -4.33 5.54 18.49
C GLU A 415 -2.92 5.90 18.01
N ALA A 416 -1.98 4.96 17.98
CA ALA A 416 -0.62 5.19 17.48
C ALA A 416 -0.62 5.65 16.00
N ILE A 417 -1.29 4.93 15.11
CA ILE A 417 -1.38 5.24 13.68
C ILE A 417 -2.05 6.60 13.43
N ARG A 418 -3.10 6.92 14.19
CA ARG A 418 -3.81 8.19 14.07
C ARG A 418 -2.90 9.35 14.49
N ASP A 419 -2.14 9.18 15.57
CA ASP A 419 -1.23 10.20 16.09
C ASP A 419 -0.04 10.44 15.14
N ASP A 420 0.36 9.41 14.37
CA ASP A 420 1.35 9.51 13.27
C ASP A 420 0.79 10.21 12.00
N GLY A 421 -0.51 10.52 11.96
CA GLY A 421 -1.13 11.34 10.92
C GLY A 421 -1.45 10.62 9.60
N LEU A 422 -1.59 9.30 9.62
CA LEU A 422 -1.96 8.51 8.43
C LEU A 422 -3.42 8.76 8.01
N TYR A 423 -3.67 8.90 6.69
CA TYR A 423 -4.97 9.34 6.14
C TYR A 423 -5.97 8.20 5.84
N ASP A 424 -5.49 6.97 5.62
CA ASP A 424 -6.27 5.75 5.35
C ASP A 424 -6.16 4.74 6.51
N ILE A 425 -6.50 5.20 7.72
CA ILE A 425 -6.21 4.49 8.98
C ILE A 425 -6.71 3.04 8.98
N GLY A 426 -7.91 2.78 8.45
CA GLY A 426 -8.46 1.41 8.44
C GLY A 426 -7.65 0.46 7.57
N LEU A 427 -7.18 0.94 6.41
CA LEU A 427 -6.39 0.15 5.48
C LEU A 427 -4.94 0.00 6.00
N SER A 428 -4.36 1.08 6.54
CA SER A 428 -3.04 1.04 7.19
C SER A 428 -3.01 0.06 8.36
N LEU A 429 -4.04 0.07 9.22
CA LEU A 429 -4.12 -0.86 10.34
C LEU A 429 -4.30 -2.30 9.87
N PHE A 430 -5.10 -2.55 8.82
CA PHE A 430 -5.20 -3.88 8.23
C PHE A 430 -3.81 -4.43 7.88
N TYR A 431 -3.04 -3.67 7.10
CA TYR A 431 -1.70 -4.10 6.70
C TYR A 431 -0.75 -4.27 7.89
N ILE A 432 -0.75 -3.34 8.84
CA ILE A 432 0.09 -3.44 10.05
C ILE A 432 -0.29 -4.66 10.89
N GLN A 433 -1.57 -4.94 11.09
CA GLN A 433 -2.02 -6.10 11.85
C GLN A 433 -1.62 -7.41 11.18
N GLU A 434 -1.75 -7.51 9.86
CA GLU A 434 -1.30 -8.68 9.10
C GLU A 434 0.21 -8.88 9.21
N LEU A 435 1.00 -7.80 9.10
CA LEU A 435 2.45 -7.84 9.35
C LEU A 435 2.77 -8.35 10.76
N LEU A 436 2.06 -7.86 11.79
CA LEU A 436 2.29 -8.26 13.18
C LEU A 436 1.92 -9.72 13.43
N ASN A 437 0.86 -10.22 12.78
CA ASN A 437 0.46 -11.62 12.85
C ASN A 437 1.55 -12.53 12.27
N GLU A 438 2.07 -12.18 11.08
CA GLU A 438 3.18 -12.89 10.44
C GLU A 438 4.46 -12.80 11.27
N TYR A 439 4.78 -11.61 11.77
CA TYR A 439 5.92 -11.35 12.63
C TYR A 439 5.89 -12.21 13.89
N GLN A 440 4.76 -12.25 14.60
CA GLN A 440 4.63 -13.03 15.83
C GLN A 440 4.85 -14.53 15.56
N ALA A 441 4.30 -15.05 14.46
CA ALA A 441 4.49 -16.45 14.09
C ALA A 441 5.96 -16.78 13.75
N ALA A 442 6.60 -15.95 12.92
CA ALA A 442 8.02 -16.09 12.58
C ALA A 442 8.91 -15.97 13.83
N TRP A 443 8.58 -15.03 14.71
CA TRP A 443 9.32 -14.77 15.92
C TRP A 443 9.25 -15.91 16.94
N ASP A 444 8.07 -16.49 17.13
CA ASP A 444 7.91 -17.64 18.02
C ASP A 444 8.68 -18.87 17.51
N ALA A 445 8.75 -19.05 16.19
CA ALA A 445 9.57 -20.09 15.57
C ALA A 445 11.07 -19.83 15.78
N VAL A 446 11.55 -18.62 15.50
CA VAL A 446 12.94 -18.17 15.75
C VAL A 446 13.32 -18.40 17.20
N ARG A 447 12.51 -17.91 18.15
CA ARG A 447 12.79 -18.03 19.59
C ARG A 447 12.83 -19.48 20.04
N THR A 448 11.94 -20.32 19.51
CA THR A 448 11.90 -21.74 19.85
C THR A 448 13.17 -22.46 19.40
N TYR A 449 13.63 -22.23 18.16
CA TYR A 449 14.84 -22.86 17.65
C TYR A 449 16.11 -22.30 18.33
N ALA A 450 16.21 -20.98 18.44
CA ALA A 450 17.35 -20.29 19.04
C ALA A 450 17.62 -20.73 20.48
N ARG A 451 16.59 -21.09 21.25
CA ARG A 451 16.74 -21.58 22.64
C ARG A 451 17.62 -22.83 22.75
N PHE A 452 17.66 -23.66 21.72
CA PHE A 452 18.46 -24.89 21.71
C PHE A 452 19.79 -24.71 20.99
N ARG A 453 19.96 -23.62 20.23
CA ARG A 453 21.11 -23.43 19.34
C ARG A 453 22.07 -22.33 19.80
N LEU A 454 21.56 -21.25 20.38
CA LEU A 454 22.34 -20.11 20.81
C LEU A 454 22.74 -20.22 22.29
N PRO A 455 23.93 -19.75 22.69
CA PRO A 455 24.30 -19.65 24.09
C PRO A 455 23.43 -18.61 24.82
N ASP A 456 23.23 -18.78 26.14
CA ASP A 456 22.29 -17.99 26.95
C ASP A 456 22.46 -16.46 26.80
N ASN A 457 23.70 -15.99 26.71
CA ASN A 457 23.99 -14.57 26.58
C ASN A 457 23.57 -14.01 25.20
N LEU A 458 23.72 -14.78 24.11
CA LEU A 458 23.24 -14.39 22.79
C LEU A 458 21.72 -14.53 22.70
N TYR A 459 21.16 -15.60 23.26
CA TYR A 459 19.71 -15.80 23.36
C TYR A 459 19.01 -14.64 24.09
N SER A 460 19.65 -14.07 25.12
CA SER A 460 19.10 -12.92 25.86
C SER A 460 18.97 -11.62 25.04
N ARG A 461 19.63 -11.55 23.87
CA ARG A 461 19.59 -10.42 22.93
C ARG A 461 18.70 -10.69 21.72
N LEU A 462 17.87 -11.74 21.80
CA LEU A 462 17.00 -12.11 20.70
C LEU A 462 16.04 -11.00 20.32
N ASP A 463 15.66 -10.08 21.21
CA ASP A 463 14.74 -8.95 20.98
C ASP A 463 15.10 -8.02 19.80
N LYS A 464 16.31 -8.15 19.26
CA LYS A 464 16.81 -7.42 18.09
C LYS A 464 17.33 -8.34 16.98
N PHE A 465 17.07 -9.64 17.06
CA PHE A 465 17.54 -10.61 16.09
C PHE A 465 16.82 -10.40 14.76
N PRO A 466 17.52 -10.27 13.60
CA PRO A 466 16.88 -10.13 12.31
C PRO A 466 15.95 -11.30 11.97
N VAL A 467 14.85 -11.04 11.26
CA VAL A 467 13.82 -12.06 10.97
C VAL A 467 13.33 -11.93 9.54
N TYR A 468 13.19 -13.07 8.86
CA TYR A 468 12.44 -13.19 7.62
C TYR A 468 10.95 -13.42 7.90
N LEU A 469 10.08 -12.75 7.13
CA LEU A 469 8.62 -12.93 7.14
C LEU A 469 8.13 -13.49 5.81
N GLY A 470 7.06 -14.29 5.85
CA GLY A 470 6.38 -14.79 4.67
C GLY A 470 6.67 -16.23 4.29
N ASP A 471 6.40 -16.54 3.02
CA ASP A 471 6.59 -17.88 2.48
C ASP A 471 8.07 -18.30 2.57
N ASN A 472 8.29 -19.55 2.96
CA ASN A 472 9.61 -20.14 3.20
C ASN A 472 10.48 -19.44 4.27
N ALA A 473 9.97 -18.44 4.99
CA ALA A 473 10.73 -17.67 5.97
C ALA A 473 11.34 -18.52 7.09
N GLU A 474 10.68 -19.61 7.50
CA GLU A 474 11.22 -20.56 8.48
C GLU A 474 12.60 -21.09 8.05
N HIS A 475 12.75 -21.48 6.78
CA HIS A 475 14.02 -21.98 6.25
C HIS A 475 15.16 -20.95 6.42
N TYR A 476 14.90 -19.70 6.02
CA TYR A 476 15.88 -18.62 6.14
C TYR A 476 16.18 -18.26 7.60
N ASN A 477 15.15 -18.22 8.44
CA ASN A 477 15.30 -17.93 9.87
C ASN A 477 16.15 -18.98 10.61
N LEU A 478 15.98 -20.26 10.30
CA LEU A 478 16.82 -21.32 10.87
C LEU A 478 18.28 -21.15 10.44
N ALA A 479 18.53 -20.89 9.15
CA ALA A 479 19.87 -20.64 8.63
C ALA A 479 20.53 -19.41 9.27
N LEU A 480 19.78 -18.33 9.52
CA LEU A 480 20.27 -17.16 10.24
C LEU A 480 20.74 -17.50 11.66
N ILE A 481 19.96 -18.32 12.38
CA ILE A 481 20.28 -18.71 13.76
C ILE A 481 21.54 -19.59 13.77
N ASP A 482 21.65 -20.54 12.85
CA ASP A 482 22.83 -21.40 12.75
C ASP A 482 24.09 -20.59 12.41
N ASN A 483 24.01 -19.65 11.46
CA ASN A 483 25.10 -18.74 11.13
C ASN A 483 25.48 -17.85 12.32
N ALA A 484 24.50 -17.32 13.05
CA ALA A 484 24.76 -16.51 14.24
C ALA A 484 25.49 -17.30 15.33
N ALA A 485 25.14 -18.58 15.52
CA ALA A 485 25.84 -19.47 16.44
C ALA A 485 27.30 -19.69 16.01
N GLU A 486 27.53 -19.99 14.73
CA GLU A 486 28.88 -20.21 14.18
C GLU A 486 29.76 -18.97 14.28
N ILE A 487 29.23 -17.79 13.93
CA ILE A 487 29.93 -16.50 14.07
C ILE A 487 30.30 -16.29 15.54
N TYR A 488 29.36 -16.49 16.46
CA TYR A 488 29.58 -16.30 17.88
C TYR A 488 30.67 -17.24 18.43
N GLU A 489 30.67 -18.51 18.02
CA GLU A 489 31.70 -19.49 18.42
C GLU A 489 33.10 -19.12 17.90
N ALA A 490 33.19 -18.46 16.74
CA ALA A 490 34.44 -18.02 16.14
C ALA A 490 34.98 -16.69 16.73
N MET A 491 34.19 -15.96 17.53
CA MET A 491 34.57 -14.66 18.07
C MET A 491 35.58 -14.75 19.22
N PRO A 492 36.49 -13.75 19.37
CA PRO A 492 37.29 -13.59 20.58
C PRO A 492 36.41 -13.49 21.83
N ALA A 493 36.86 -14.03 22.96
CA ALA A 493 36.09 -14.09 24.20
C ALA A 493 35.70 -12.69 24.77
N ASP A 494 36.38 -11.63 24.34
CA ASP A 494 36.16 -10.24 24.72
C ASP A 494 35.44 -9.39 23.66
N ALA A 495 35.12 -9.96 22.49
CA ALA A 495 34.44 -9.25 21.43
C ALA A 495 32.92 -9.17 21.68
N GLU A 496 32.33 -7.99 21.41
CA GLU A 496 30.89 -7.80 21.48
C GLU A 496 30.22 -8.26 20.18
N PHE A 497 29.19 -9.11 20.30
CA PHE A 497 28.44 -9.60 19.15
C PHE A 497 27.64 -8.48 18.50
N ASP A 498 27.83 -8.29 17.20
CA ASP A 498 27.17 -7.29 16.37
C ASP A 498 26.26 -7.96 15.34
N PHE A 499 24.96 -7.68 15.41
CA PHE A 499 23.97 -8.25 14.49
C PHE A 499 24.18 -7.80 13.04
N GLN A 500 24.91 -6.70 12.79
CA GLN A 500 25.27 -6.30 11.42
C GLN A 500 26.17 -7.32 10.70
N VAL A 501 26.84 -8.22 11.43
CA VAL A 501 27.56 -9.34 10.81
C VAL A 501 26.58 -10.40 10.33
N VAL A 502 25.55 -10.72 11.12
CA VAL A 502 24.49 -11.67 10.76
C VAL A 502 23.66 -11.14 9.59
N GLU A 503 23.35 -9.85 9.57
CA GLU A 503 22.61 -9.19 8.47
C GLU A 503 23.37 -9.27 7.13
N ARG A 504 24.70 -9.18 7.15
CA ARG A 504 25.51 -9.33 5.94
C ARG A 504 25.46 -10.76 5.37
N GLU A 505 25.46 -11.77 6.23
CA GLU A 505 25.29 -13.17 5.82
C GLU A 505 23.85 -13.46 5.37
N ALA A 506 22.85 -12.79 5.96
CA ALA A 506 21.45 -12.84 5.53
C ALA A 506 21.31 -12.39 4.06
N ALA A 507 21.92 -11.25 3.72
CA ALA A 507 21.93 -10.72 2.36
C ALA A 507 22.60 -11.69 1.37
N LYS A 508 23.62 -12.45 1.81
CA LYS A 508 24.28 -13.47 1.00
C LYS A 508 23.37 -14.67 0.72
N LEU A 509 22.69 -15.20 1.75
CA LEU A 509 21.76 -16.33 1.60
C LEU A 509 20.64 -16.01 0.59
N ALA A 510 20.03 -14.83 0.71
CA ALA A 510 18.98 -14.39 -0.22
C ALA A 510 19.50 -14.23 -1.66
N PHE A 511 20.75 -13.78 -1.84
CA PHE A 511 21.37 -13.64 -3.15
C PHE A 511 21.74 -14.98 -3.79
N ASP A 512 22.27 -15.92 -3.01
CA ASP A 512 22.67 -17.24 -3.51
C ASP A 512 21.46 -18.02 -4.06
N ASP A 513 20.31 -17.91 -3.39
CA ASP A 513 19.05 -18.48 -3.87
C ASP A 513 18.53 -17.78 -5.14
N LEU A 514 18.59 -16.46 -5.20
CA LEU A 514 18.17 -15.67 -6.37
C LEU A 514 19.02 -15.93 -7.61
N SER A 515 20.32 -16.14 -7.44
CA SER A 515 21.25 -16.28 -8.56
C SER A 515 21.40 -17.72 -9.05
N GLY A 516 20.86 -18.70 -8.30
CA GLY A 516 21.18 -20.12 -8.50
C GLY A 516 22.68 -20.43 -8.38
N HIS A 517 23.47 -19.48 -7.86
CA HIS A 517 24.92 -19.53 -7.75
C HIS A 517 25.30 -19.29 -6.29
N LYS A 518 25.99 -20.25 -5.67
CA LYS A 518 26.66 -20.01 -4.39
C LYS A 518 27.79 -19.00 -4.59
N LEU A 519 27.75 -17.88 -3.88
CA LEU A 519 28.90 -16.99 -3.75
C LEU A 519 29.99 -17.69 -2.92
N ASP A 520 30.98 -18.27 -3.60
CA ASP A 520 32.28 -18.52 -2.97
C ASP A 520 32.98 -17.16 -2.78
N VAL A 521 33.16 -16.75 -1.52
CA VAL A 521 33.93 -15.56 -1.11
C VAL A 521 35.18 -16.01 -0.38
#